data_AF-A0A3D1PIX5-F1
#
_entry.id   AF-A0A3D1PIX5-F1
#
_cell.length_a   1.000
_cell.length_b   1.000
_cell.length_c   1.000
_cell.angle_alpha   90.00
_cell.angle_beta   90.00
_cell.angle_gamma   90.00
#
_symmetry.space_group_name_H-M   'P 1'
#
loop_
_entity.id
_entity.type
_entity.pdbx_description
1 polymer ?
#
loop_
_entity_poly.entity_id
_entity_poly.type
_entity_poly.pdbx_seq_one_letter_code
_entity_poly.pdbx_strand_id
1 'polypeptide(L)'
;MTNINPNTPMEKMTPGGDIYTAGNAREFKTGDWRSVKPIFLSEKCKQCGLCFPVCPDDAIPVNSDLKREDFDYDYCKGCGVCAKVCPFGAIEMKEE
;
A
#
# COMPACT_ATOMS: atom_id res chain seq x y z
N MET A 1 -9.71 -8.72 -16.44
CA MET A 1 -8.30 -8.80 -16.92
C MET A 1 -7.40 -8.71 -15.69
N THR A 2 -7.45 -9.72 -14.82
CA THR A 2 -7.25 -9.51 -13.37
C THR A 2 -5.99 -10.16 -12.80
N ASN A 3 -5.14 -10.77 -13.63
CA ASN A 3 -3.97 -11.53 -13.18
C ASN A 3 -2.69 -11.09 -13.93
N ILE A 4 -2.43 -9.78 -13.97
CA ILE A 4 -1.14 -9.24 -14.41
C ILE A 4 -0.15 -9.41 -13.26
N ASN A 5 0.98 -10.04 -13.52
CA ASN A 5 2.07 -10.26 -12.56
C ASN A 5 3.42 -10.21 -13.29
N PRO A 6 4.57 -10.31 -12.57
CA PRO A 6 5.89 -10.20 -13.20
C PRO A 6 6.19 -11.22 -14.31
N ASN A 7 5.42 -12.32 -14.39
CA ASN A 7 5.57 -13.35 -15.42
C ASN A 7 4.57 -13.20 -16.59
N THR A 8 3.68 -12.21 -16.57
CA THR A 8 2.69 -12.00 -17.64
C THR A 8 3.39 -11.54 -18.92
N PRO A 9 3.22 -12.23 -20.07
CA PRO A 9 3.78 -11.78 -21.34
C PRO A 9 3.20 -10.43 -21.79
N MET A 10 4.01 -9.62 -22.46
CA MET A 10 3.63 -8.28 -22.93
C MET A 10 2.36 -8.27 -23.78
N GLU A 11 2.17 -9.27 -24.65
CA GLU A 11 0.98 -9.42 -25.50
C GLU A 11 -0.33 -9.61 -24.71
N LYS A 12 -0.21 -10.04 -23.45
CA LYS A 12 -1.34 -10.25 -22.53
C LYS A 12 -1.50 -9.10 -21.54
N MET A 13 -0.64 -8.08 -21.59
CA MET A 13 -0.77 -6.87 -20.80
C MET A 13 -1.75 -5.91 -21.48
N THR A 14 -2.49 -5.16 -20.66
CA THR A 14 -3.25 -4.03 -21.16
C THR A 14 -2.31 -2.89 -21.56
N PRO A 15 -2.62 -2.12 -22.61
CA PRO A 15 -2.01 -0.81 -22.83
C PRO A 15 -1.97 0.00 -21.52
N GLY A 16 -0.79 0.48 -21.15
CA GLY A 16 -0.61 1.20 -19.89
C GLY A 16 -1.34 2.55 -19.90
N GLY A 17 -1.94 2.91 -18.76
CA GLY A 17 -2.66 4.18 -18.60
C GLY A 17 -4.14 4.14 -18.99
N ASP A 18 -4.62 3.03 -19.56
CA ASP A 18 -6.04 2.86 -19.88
C ASP A 18 -6.84 2.37 -18.66
N ILE A 19 -8.04 2.94 -18.47
CA ILE A 19 -9.01 2.51 -17.46
C ILE A 19 -10.27 2.04 -18.18
N TYR A 20 -10.44 0.73 -18.31
CA TYR A 20 -11.57 0.14 -19.06
C TYR A 20 -12.90 0.16 -18.29
N THR A 21 -12.85 0.18 -16.96
CA THR A 21 -14.03 0.16 -16.08
C THR A 21 -13.78 0.99 -14.83
N ALA A 22 -14.83 1.64 -14.31
CA ALA A 22 -14.73 2.39 -13.06
C ALA A 22 -14.53 1.45 -11.86
N GLY A 23 -13.76 1.89 -10.86
CA GLY A 23 -13.56 1.13 -9.61
C GLY A 23 -12.64 -0.09 -9.73
N ASN A 24 -11.91 -0.24 -10.84
CA ASN A 24 -11.04 -1.37 -11.09
C ASN A 24 -9.65 -1.29 -10.42
N ALA A 25 -9.36 -0.23 -9.64
CA ALA A 25 -8.06 -0.05 -8.99
C ALA A 25 -7.65 -1.25 -8.11
N ARG A 26 -8.62 -1.91 -7.47
CA ARG A 26 -8.40 -3.13 -6.66
C ARG A 26 -8.00 -4.36 -7.48
N GLU A 27 -8.20 -4.34 -8.80
CA GLU A 27 -7.78 -5.46 -9.66
C GLU A 27 -6.28 -5.43 -9.96
N PHE A 28 -5.62 -4.29 -9.73
CA PHE A 28 -4.22 -4.08 -10.05
C PHE A 28 -3.37 -3.97 -8.77
N LYS A 29 -2.73 -5.08 -8.42
CA LYS A 29 -1.84 -5.16 -7.25
C LYS A 29 -0.53 -4.42 -7.53
N THR A 30 -0.31 -3.31 -6.84
CA THR A 30 0.84 -2.41 -7.01
C THR A 30 2.02 -2.76 -6.09
N GLY A 31 1.92 -3.83 -5.31
CA GLY A 31 2.92 -4.22 -4.33
C GLY A 31 4.31 -4.49 -4.90
N ASP A 32 4.39 -4.96 -6.14
CA ASP A 32 5.65 -5.27 -6.83
C ASP A 32 6.51 -4.02 -7.13
N TRP A 33 6.01 -2.81 -6.87
CA TRP A 33 6.71 -1.55 -7.15
C TRP A 33 7.70 -1.16 -6.05
N ARG A 34 7.72 -1.89 -4.93
CA ARG A 34 8.56 -1.59 -3.77
C ARG A 34 10.03 -1.88 -4.05
N SER A 35 10.87 -0.92 -3.69
CA SER A 35 12.27 -1.19 -3.33
C SER A 35 12.46 -1.22 -1.81
N VAL A 36 11.60 -0.49 -1.10
CA VAL A 36 11.55 -0.44 0.37
C VAL A 36 10.12 -0.66 0.85
N LYS A 37 9.96 -1.20 2.06
CA LYS A 37 8.66 -1.38 2.72
C LYS A 37 8.62 -0.74 4.11
N PRO A 38 7.44 -0.24 4.53
CA PRO A 38 7.22 0.18 5.90
C PRO A 38 7.01 -1.05 6.80
N ILE A 39 7.63 -1.06 7.97
CA ILE A 39 7.43 -2.03 9.04
C ILE A 39 6.64 -1.38 10.16
N PHE A 40 5.56 -2.02 10.60
CA PHE A 40 4.71 -1.50 11.65
C PHE A 40 5.24 -1.86 13.05
N LEU A 41 5.69 -0.86 13.79
CA LEU A 41 6.13 -0.99 15.18
C LEU A 41 4.94 -0.71 16.11
N SER A 42 4.08 -1.72 16.26
CA SER A 42 2.79 -1.61 16.97
C SER A 42 2.91 -1.08 18.40
N GLU A 43 4.00 -1.40 19.09
CA GLU A 43 4.30 -0.97 20.46
C GLU A 43 4.52 0.54 20.62
N LYS A 44 4.90 1.22 19.53
CA LYS A 44 5.07 2.69 19.49
C LYS A 44 3.81 3.41 19.01
N CYS A 45 2.85 2.68 18.44
CA CYS A 45 1.65 3.26 17.85
C CYS A 45 0.70 3.81 18.91
N LYS A 46 0.16 5.02 18.69
CA LYS A 46 -0.88 5.63 19.54
C LYS A 46 -2.28 5.56 18.94
N GLN A 47 -2.45 4.85 17.82
CA GLN A 47 -3.72 4.76 17.08
C GLN A 47 -4.32 6.15 16.76
N CYS A 48 -3.44 7.14 16.52
CA CYS A 48 -3.85 8.53 16.25
C CYS A 48 -4.49 8.74 14.86
N GLY A 49 -4.40 7.75 13.97
CA GLY A 49 -5.00 7.80 12.64
C GLY A 49 -4.34 8.74 11.63
N LEU A 50 -3.21 9.40 11.93
CA LEU A 50 -2.58 10.34 10.99
C LEU A 50 -2.04 9.68 9.71
N CYS A 51 -1.69 8.38 9.77
CA CYS A 51 -1.02 7.70 8.67
C CYS A 51 -1.94 7.15 7.57
N PHE A 52 -3.15 6.69 7.89
CA PHE A 52 -4.05 6.08 6.89
C PHE A 52 -4.67 7.10 5.91
N PRO A 53 -5.10 8.31 6.30
CA PRO A 53 -5.68 9.28 5.37
C PRO A 53 -4.68 9.84 4.36
N VAL A 54 -3.38 9.76 4.67
CA VAL A 54 -2.31 10.24 3.79
C VAL A 54 -1.72 9.11 2.92
N CYS A 55 -2.18 7.87 3.09
CA CYS A 55 -1.74 6.77 2.25
C CYS A 55 -2.35 6.95 0.85
N PRO A 56 -1.56 7.18 -0.21
CA PRO A 56 -2.10 7.45 -1.54
C PRO A 56 -2.74 6.23 -2.21
N ASP A 57 -2.48 5.03 -1.68
CA ASP A 57 -2.88 3.74 -2.25
C ASP A 57 -3.81 2.93 -1.31
N ASP A 58 -4.33 3.55 -0.25
CA ASP A 58 -5.24 2.90 0.72
C ASP A 58 -4.67 1.59 1.32
N ALA A 59 -3.35 1.51 1.46
CA ALA A 59 -2.63 0.30 1.88
C ALA A 59 -2.46 0.16 3.41
N ILE A 60 -3.26 0.88 4.20
CA ILE A 60 -3.27 0.82 5.67
C ILE A 60 -4.70 0.54 6.13
N PRO A 61 -5.09 -0.75 6.28
CA PRO A 61 -6.41 -1.13 6.75
C PRO A 61 -6.73 -0.57 8.13
N VAL A 62 -8.01 -0.25 8.34
CA VAL A 62 -8.56 0.19 9.62
C VAL A 62 -9.74 -0.72 9.95
N ASN A 63 -9.71 -1.33 11.12
CA ASN A 63 -10.74 -2.27 11.55
C ASN A 63 -11.98 -1.58 12.13
N SER A 64 -12.96 -2.39 12.53
CA SER A 64 -14.22 -1.93 13.12
C SER A 64 -14.05 -1.12 14.41
N ASP A 65 -12.94 -1.30 15.13
CA ASP A 65 -12.62 -0.56 16.35
C ASP A 65 -11.90 0.76 16.07
N LEU A 66 -11.85 1.19 14.80
CA LEU A 66 -11.14 2.39 14.32
C LEU A 66 -9.64 2.35 14.59
N LYS A 67 -9.05 1.16 14.69
CA LYS A 67 -7.60 0.97 14.85
C LYS A 67 -6.99 0.58 13.51
N ARG A 68 -5.83 1.16 13.19
CA ARG A 68 -5.04 0.69 12.06
C ARG A 68 -4.53 -0.72 12.32
N GLU A 69 -4.45 -1.49 11.25
CA GLU A 69 -3.82 -2.81 11.21
C GLU A 69 -2.44 -2.72 10.54
N ASP A 70 -1.85 -3.88 10.21
CA ASP A 70 -0.60 -3.93 9.45
C ASP A 70 -0.82 -3.52 7.99
N PHE A 71 0.25 -3.24 7.25
CA PHE A 71 0.19 -2.80 5.88
C PHE A 71 -0.36 -3.88 4.93
N ASP A 72 -1.18 -3.47 3.97
CA ASP A 72 -1.53 -4.31 2.84
C ASP A 72 -0.41 -4.25 1.79
N TYR A 73 0.47 -5.26 1.81
CA TYR A 73 1.59 -5.36 0.88
C TYR A 73 1.18 -5.78 -0.54
N ASP A 74 -0.08 -6.11 -0.82
CA ASP A 74 -0.51 -6.27 -2.22
C ASP A 74 -0.61 -4.91 -2.94
N TYR A 75 -0.78 -3.81 -2.20
CA TYR A 75 -0.94 -2.45 -2.75
C TYR A 75 0.08 -1.43 -2.26
N CYS A 76 0.76 -1.68 -1.14
CA CYS A 76 1.76 -0.75 -0.63
C CYS A 76 2.90 -0.57 -1.65
N LYS A 77 3.13 0.65 -2.13
CA LYS A 77 4.25 0.96 -3.03
C LYS A 77 5.56 1.33 -2.31
N GLY A 78 5.56 1.37 -0.98
CA GLY A 78 6.77 1.73 -0.23
C GLY A 78 7.13 3.21 -0.25
N CYS A 79 6.18 4.11 -0.56
CA CYS A 79 6.47 5.54 -0.77
C CYS A 79 6.92 6.31 0.49
N GLY A 80 6.78 5.74 1.68
CA GLY A 80 7.28 6.33 2.93
C GLY A 80 6.48 7.51 3.51
N VAL A 81 5.38 7.94 2.87
CA VAL A 81 4.56 9.06 3.36
C VAL A 81 4.00 8.79 4.76
N CYS A 82 3.56 7.55 5.02
CA CYS A 82 3.06 7.12 6.32
C CYS A 82 4.13 7.20 7.42
N ALA A 83 5.38 6.86 7.11
CA ALA A 83 6.50 6.97 8.03
C ALA A 83 6.83 8.43 8.33
N LYS A 84 6.86 9.28 7.30
CA LYS A 84 7.15 10.72 7.43
C LYS A 84 6.13 11.46 8.30
N VAL A 85 4.84 11.10 8.23
CA VAL A 85 3.80 11.77 9.01
C VAL A 85 3.72 11.27 10.46
N CYS A 86 4.29 10.09 10.78
CA CYS A 86 4.15 9.49 12.09
C CYS A 86 5.01 10.23 13.14
N PRO A 87 4.41 10.95 14.10
CA PRO A 87 5.19 11.71 15.10
C PRO A 87 5.78 10.80 16.19
N PHE A 88 5.39 9.52 16.22
CA PHE A 88 5.76 8.55 17.26
C PHE A 88 6.85 7.57 16.81
N GLY A 89 7.31 7.67 15.55
CA GLY A 89 8.28 6.71 15.00
C GLY A 89 7.78 5.26 15.00
N ALA A 90 6.47 5.07 14.82
CA ALA A 90 5.83 3.75 14.85
C ALA A 90 5.88 3.01 13.49
N ILE A 91 6.58 3.57 12.51
CA ILE A 91 6.73 3.02 11.17
C ILE A 91 8.19 3.20 10.76
N GLU A 92 8.88 2.10 10.44
CA GLU A 92 10.29 2.08 10.01
C GLU A 92 10.37 1.62 8.55
N MET A 93 11.11 2.32 7.69
CA MET A 93 11.31 1.88 6.29
C MET A 93 12.51 0.93 6.21
N LYS A 94 12.36 -0.22 5.54
CA LYS A 94 13.42 -1.22 5.29
C LYS A 94 13.47 -1.64 3.82
N GLU A 95 14.60 -2.14 3.36
CA GLU A 95 14.71 -2.82 2.06
C GLU A 95 13.70 -3.99 1.99
N GLU A 96 13.14 -4.22 0.80
CA GLU A 96 12.16 -5.30 0.55
C GLU A 96 12.77 -6.70 0.67
#